data_AF-A0A809RR72-F1
#
_entry.id   AF-A0A809RR72-F1
#
_cell.length_a   1.000
_cell.length_b   1.000
_cell.length_c   1.000
_cell.angle_alpha   90.00
_cell.angle_beta   90.00
_cell.angle_gamma   90.00
#
_symmetry.space_group_name_H-M   'P 1'
#
loop_
_entity.id
_entity.type
_entity.pdbx_description
1 polymer ?
#
loop_
_entity_poly.entity_id
_entity_poly.type
_entity_poly.pdbx_seq_one_letter_code
_entity_poly.pdbx_strand_id
1 'polypeptide(L)'
;MKKRNKWFLMISSITAITSPIFISAACGTKNSEPGKKTEVVSKDNLRNKINEVNSFINSLNDTKYSSIKTELNTEKNTSSEVLNNASATQQQVDQAITRLETALNNAKANKQKIDNPKKNVDKSQLISKIQELQTYIDQNLSQHQYNSIKQELLNVKTSAQAVVDNSESTDANVTESINSLTTKIQEAKVSKSKVDLENEITKANTLIHYQNKNILK
;
A
#
# COMPACT_ATOMS: atom_id res chain seq x y z
N MET A 1 -7.94 -18.75 8.27
CA MET A 1 -8.27 -18.73 6.82
C MET A 1 -7.25 -17.90 6.06
N LYS A 2 -6.43 -18.51 5.20
CA LYS A 2 -5.52 -17.82 4.26
C LYS A 2 -5.50 -18.65 2.97
N LYS A 3 -6.17 -18.16 1.92
CA LYS A 3 -6.17 -18.81 0.60
C LYS A 3 -4.88 -18.43 -0.14
N ARG A 4 -4.11 -19.44 -0.54
CA ARG A 4 -2.97 -19.31 -1.45
C ARG A 4 -3.47 -19.63 -2.86
N ASN A 5 -3.44 -18.65 -3.75
CA ASN A 5 -3.82 -18.85 -5.15
C ASN A 5 -2.62 -19.45 -5.90
N LYS A 6 -2.77 -20.73 -6.28
CA LYS A 6 -1.93 -21.41 -7.28
C LYS A 6 -2.52 -21.10 -8.66
N TRP A 7 -1.75 -20.49 -9.55
CA TRP A 7 -2.09 -20.40 -10.96
C TRP A 7 -1.18 -21.34 -11.76
N PHE A 8 -1.83 -22.24 -12.48
CA PHE A 8 -1.28 -23.24 -13.37
C PHE A 8 -0.59 -22.57 -14.57
N LEU A 9 0.66 -22.95 -14.84
CA LEU A 9 1.26 -22.82 -16.16
C LEU A 9 0.89 -24.08 -16.96
N MET A 10 -0.03 -23.94 -17.92
CA MET A 10 -0.25 -24.94 -18.96
C MET A 10 0.40 -24.41 -20.24
N ILE A 11 1.55 -25.00 -20.56
CA ILE A 11 2.21 -24.88 -21.85
C ILE A 11 1.57 -25.94 -22.74
N SER A 12 0.79 -25.53 -23.72
CA SER A 12 0.34 -26.43 -24.80
C SER A 12 1.07 -26.05 -26.08
N SER A 13 2.23 -26.67 -26.27
CA SER A 13 2.84 -26.86 -27.57
C SER A 13 1.91 -27.70 -28.44
N ILE A 14 1.45 -27.15 -29.56
CA ILE A 14 0.85 -27.95 -30.63
C ILE A 14 1.63 -27.71 -31.93
N THR A 15 1.97 -28.86 -32.48
CA THR A 15 2.82 -29.23 -33.58
C THR A 15 2.32 -28.78 -34.96
N ALA A 16 3.27 -28.61 -35.88
CA ALA A 16 3.05 -28.47 -37.31
C ALA A 16 2.21 -29.64 -37.87
N ILE A 17 1.22 -29.33 -38.69
CA ILE A 17 0.49 -30.31 -39.50
C ILE A 17 0.40 -29.79 -40.93
N THR A 18 1.30 -30.37 -41.73
CA THR A 18 1.23 -30.74 -43.14
C THR A 18 -0.03 -30.36 -43.93
N SER A 19 0.21 -29.69 -45.07
CA SER A 19 -0.71 -29.55 -46.19
C SER A 19 -1.13 -30.91 -46.78
N PRO A 20 -2.39 -31.07 -47.22
CA PRO A 20 -2.73 -32.01 -48.28
C PRO A 20 -3.08 -31.31 -49.61
N ILE A 21 -2.33 -31.78 -50.61
CA ILE A 21 -2.53 -31.91 -52.05
C ILE A 21 -3.98 -31.75 -52.55
N PHE A 22 -4.14 -30.95 -53.61
CA PHE A 22 -5.33 -30.86 -54.45
C PHE A 22 -5.52 -32.14 -55.27
N ILE A 23 -6.64 -32.84 -55.07
CA ILE A 23 -7.12 -33.88 -55.99
C ILE A 23 -8.11 -33.24 -56.96
N SER A 24 -7.75 -33.28 -58.24
CA SER A 24 -8.61 -32.94 -59.37
C SER A 24 -9.67 -34.03 -59.59
N ALA A 25 -10.94 -33.64 -59.71
CA ALA A 25 -11.98 -34.46 -60.31
C ALA A 25 -13.00 -33.56 -61.02
N ALA A 26 -13.62 -34.13 -62.04
CA ALA A 26 -14.23 -33.51 -63.20
C ALA A 26 -15.61 -32.85 -62.99
N CYS A 27 -15.95 -32.02 -63.98
CA CYS A 27 -17.28 -31.71 -64.52
C CYS A 27 -18.35 -31.08 -63.63
N GLY A 28 -18.62 -29.81 -63.93
CA GLY A 28 -19.97 -29.33 -64.26
C GLY A 28 -20.98 -29.27 -63.11
N THR A 29 -21.21 -28.08 -62.58
CA THR A 29 -22.53 -27.41 -62.54
C THR A 29 -22.42 -26.09 -61.79
N LYS A 30 -23.18 -25.12 -62.27
CA LYS A 30 -23.31 -23.77 -61.73
C LYS A 30 -23.88 -23.87 -60.31
N ASN A 31 -23.18 -23.30 -59.33
CA ASN A 31 -23.76 -22.65 -58.14
C ASN A 31 -22.64 -21.87 -57.43
N SER A 32 -22.71 -20.54 -57.51
CA SER A 32 -21.86 -19.63 -56.74
C SER A 32 -22.42 -19.55 -55.32
N GLU A 33 -21.77 -20.23 -54.37
CA GLU A 33 -22.01 -20.09 -52.92
C GLU A 33 -21.42 -18.78 -52.36
N PRO A 34 -21.89 -18.34 -51.16
CA PRO A 34 -22.07 -16.94 -50.81
C PRO A 34 -20.79 -16.30 -50.28
N GLY A 35 -20.74 -14.97 -50.41
CA GLY A 35 -19.61 -14.12 -50.07
C GLY A 35 -18.94 -14.44 -48.73
N LYS A 36 -17.63 -14.70 -48.81
CA LYS A 36 -16.70 -14.52 -47.70
C LYS A 36 -16.81 -13.07 -47.26
N LYS A 37 -17.61 -12.79 -46.22
CA LYS A 37 -17.57 -11.52 -45.48
C LYS A 37 -16.12 -11.34 -45.03
N THR A 38 -15.37 -10.50 -45.72
CA THR A 38 -14.17 -9.90 -45.18
C THR A 38 -14.61 -9.06 -44.00
N GLU A 39 -14.52 -9.62 -42.80
CA GLU A 39 -14.73 -8.89 -41.55
C GLU A 39 -13.69 -7.77 -41.51
N VAL A 40 -14.15 -6.54 -41.74
CA VAL A 40 -13.29 -5.36 -41.77
C VAL A 40 -12.85 -5.09 -40.34
N VAL A 41 -11.57 -5.29 -40.06
CA VAL A 41 -10.97 -4.99 -38.75
C VAL A 41 -10.90 -3.48 -38.57
N SER A 42 -11.50 -2.95 -37.52
CA SER A 42 -11.47 -1.52 -37.20
C SER A 42 -10.31 -1.18 -36.27
N LYS A 43 -9.49 -0.21 -36.66
CA LYS A 43 -8.28 0.21 -35.93
C LYS A 43 -8.32 1.64 -35.41
N ASP A 44 -9.45 2.31 -35.54
CA ASP A 44 -9.58 3.73 -35.19
C ASP A 44 -9.40 3.96 -33.69
N ASN A 45 -9.95 3.07 -32.87
CA ASN A 45 -9.76 3.14 -31.42
C ASN A 45 -8.29 2.98 -31.00
N LEU A 46 -7.56 2.05 -31.66
CA LEU A 46 -6.12 1.86 -31.41
C LEU A 46 -5.32 3.11 -31.82
N ARG A 47 -5.62 3.69 -32.98
CA ARG A 47 -4.98 4.95 -33.43
C ARG A 47 -5.25 6.11 -32.47
N ASN A 48 -6.49 6.26 -32.01
CA ASN A 48 -6.88 7.29 -31.05
C ASN A 48 -6.14 7.11 -29.72
N LYS A 49 -6.01 5.87 -29.23
CA LYS A 49 -5.27 5.58 -27.98
C LYS A 49 -3.76 5.86 -28.13
N ILE A 50 -3.16 5.53 -29.27
CA ILE A 50 -1.76 5.89 -29.57
C ILE A 50 -1.56 7.41 -29.57
N ASN A 51 -2.51 8.17 -30.11
CA ASN A 51 -2.47 9.64 -30.07
C ASN A 51 -2.60 10.21 -28.65
N GLU A 52 -3.46 9.64 -27.82
CA GLU A 52 -3.57 9.98 -26.39
C GLU A 52 -2.22 9.74 -25.68
N VAL A 53 -1.62 8.56 -25.90
CA VAL A 53 -0.32 8.19 -25.32
C VAL A 53 0.79 9.13 -25.78
N ASN A 54 0.86 9.45 -27.07
CA ASN A 54 1.84 10.43 -27.59
C ASN A 54 1.68 11.79 -26.91
N SER A 55 0.45 12.27 -26.77
CA SER A 55 0.17 13.54 -26.09
C SER A 55 0.62 13.51 -24.63
N PHE A 56 0.37 12.41 -23.92
CA PHE A 56 0.85 12.23 -22.55
C PHE A 56 2.39 12.19 -22.47
N ILE A 57 3.07 11.40 -23.32
CA ILE A 57 4.54 11.34 -23.36
C ILE A 57 5.15 12.72 -23.60
N ASN A 58 4.58 13.49 -24.53
CA ASN A 58 5.03 14.85 -24.86
C ASN A 58 4.81 15.85 -23.71
N SER A 59 3.88 15.57 -22.79
CA SER A 59 3.68 16.40 -21.60
C SER A 59 4.73 16.16 -20.50
N LEU A 60 5.47 15.05 -20.55
CA LEU A 60 6.45 14.67 -19.52
C LEU A 60 7.80 15.38 -19.72
N ASN A 61 7.90 16.70 -19.60
CA ASN A 61 9.13 17.42 -20.01
C ASN A 61 10.34 17.26 -19.06
N ASP A 62 10.13 16.80 -17.82
CA ASP A 62 11.17 16.65 -16.80
C ASP A 62 11.90 15.29 -16.90
N THR A 63 13.21 15.28 -16.61
CA THR A 63 14.06 14.08 -16.63
C THR A 63 13.65 13.05 -15.58
N LYS A 64 13.00 13.48 -14.48
CA LYS A 64 12.45 12.59 -13.44
C LYS A 64 11.41 11.59 -13.97
N TYR A 65 10.84 11.83 -15.15
CA TYR A 65 9.87 10.92 -15.78
C TYR A 65 10.50 10.00 -16.84
N SER A 66 11.83 9.93 -16.94
CA SER A 66 12.55 9.12 -17.95
C SER A 66 12.09 7.66 -17.97
N SER A 67 11.97 6.99 -16.81
CA SER A 67 11.48 5.60 -16.74
C SER A 67 10.06 5.45 -17.29
N ILE A 68 9.15 6.38 -16.93
CA ILE A 68 7.76 6.38 -17.43
C ILE A 68 7.74 6.51 -18.96
N LYS A 69 8.57 7.42 -19.52
CA LYS A 69 8.67 7.60 -20.98
C LYS A 69 9.14 6.34 -21.68
N THR A 70 10.16 5.66 -21.15
CA THR A 70 10.74 4.46 -21.77
C THR A 70 9.72 3.31 -21.82
N GLU A 71 9.05 3.04 -20.71
CA GLU A 71 8.03 1.99 -20.63
C GLU A 71 6.85 2.28 -21.58
N LEU A 72 6.35 3.50 -21.56
CA LEU A 72 5.18 3.86 -22.36
C LEU A 72 5.49 3.94 -23.87
N ASN A 73 6.70 4.35 -24.26
CA ASN A 73 7.13 4.29 -25.65
C ASN A 73 7.27 2.84 -26.15
N THR A 74 7.73 1.92 -25.30
CA THR A 74 7.80 0.50 -25.64
C THR A 74 6.42 -0.05 -25.98
N GLU A 75 5.42 0.18 -25.12
CA GLU A 75 4.06 -0.31 -25.37
C GLU A 75 3.39 0.40 -26.56
N LYS A 76 3.67 1.70 -26.75
CA LYS A 76 3.22 2.45 -27.92
C LYS A 76 3.76 1.84 -29.22
N ASN A 77 5.03 1.45 -29.24
CA ASN A 77 5.67 0.86 -30.43
C ASN A 77 5.04 -0.50 -30.75
N THR A 78 4.87 -1.39 -29.76
CA THR A 78 4.16 -2.67 -29.91
C THR A 78 2.73 -2.48 -30.44
N SER A 79 2.02 -1.48 -29.92
CA SER A 79 0.67 -1.14 -30.38
C SER A 79 0.66 -0.59 -31.82
N SER A 80 1.70 0.15 -32.19
CA SER A 80 1.87 0.68 -33.55
C SER A 80 2.15 -0.43 -34.56
N GLU A 81 2.84 -1.50 -34.16
CA GLU A 81 3.04 -2.69 -35.00
C GLU A 81 1.70 -3.38 -35.32
N VAL A 82 0.80 -3.53 -34.34
CA VAL A 82 -0.55 -4.06 -34.56
C VAL A 82 -1.38 -3.12 -35.44
N LEU A 83 -1.29 -1.81 -35.22
CA LEU A 83 -1.95 -0.80 -36.05
C LEU A 83 -1.52 -0.93 -37.52
N ASN A 84 -0.22 -1.10 -37.77
CA ASN A 84 0.35 -1.15 -39.13
C ASN A 84 0.26 -2.54 -39.79
N ASN A 85 0.02 -3.61 -39.03
CA ASN A 85 -0.10 -4.96 -39.56
C ASN A 85 -1.43 -5.16 -40.31
N ALA A 86 -1.40 -5.20 -41.64
CA ALA A 86 -2.59 -5.40 -42.49
C ALA A 86 -3.35 -6.70 -42.20
N SER A 87 -2.68 -7.72 -41.65
CA SER A 87 -3.26 -9.03 -41.30
C SER A 87 -3.69 -9.13 -39.83
N ALA A 88 -3.62 -8.05 -39.07
CA ALA A 88 -4.03 -8.06 -37.67
C ALA A 88 -5.52 -8.42 -37.55
N THR A 89 -5.85 -9.35 -36.66
CA THR A 89 -7.24 -9.69 -36.33
C THR A 89 -7.83 -8.67 -35.37
N GLN A 90 -9.17 -8.59 -35.29
CA GLN A 90 -9.84 -7.71 -34.32
C GLN A 90 -9.42 -8.02 -32.88
N GLN A 91 -9.26 -9.31 -32.55
CA GLN A 91 -8.76 -9.72 -31.24
C GLN A 91 -7.37 -9.15 -30.92
N GLN A 92 -6.45 -9.13 -31.90
CA GLN A 92 -5.12 -8.54 -31.70
C GLN A 92 -5.20 -7.03 -31.49
N VAL A 93 -6.09 -6.34 -32.21
CA VAL A 93 -6.34 -4.91 -32.04
C VAL A 93 -6.89 -4.62 -30.64
N ASP A 94 -7.90 -5.36 -30.19
CA ASP A 94 -8.52 -5.18 -28.87
C ASP A 94 -7.53 -5.46 -27.73
N GLN A 95 -6.67 -6.48 -27.89
CA GLN A 95 -5.58 -6.77 -26.97
C GLN A 95 -4.55 -5.64 -26.91
N ALA A 96 -4.18 -5.05 -28.06
CA ALA A 96 -3.26 -3.91 -28.10
C ALA A 96 -3.86 -2.68 -27.40
N ILE A 97 -5.15 -2.39 -27.62
CA ILE A 97 -5.86 -1.31 -26.92
C ILE A 97 -5.81 -1.52 -25.40
N THR A 98 -6.14 -2.73 -24.94
CA THR A 98 -6.18 -3.07 -23.50
C THR A 98 -4.80 -2.91 -22.84
N ARG A 99 -3.74 -3.38 -23.49
CA ARG A 99 -2.37 -3.27 -22.98
C ARG A 99 -1.91 -1.81 -22.93
N LEU A 100 -2.15 -1.06 -24.01
CA LEU A 100 -1.77 0.35 -24.09
C LEU A 100 -2.52 1.22 -23.07
N GLU A 101 -3.81 0.94 -22.86
CA GLU A 101 -4.62 1.60 -21.82
C GLU A 101 -4.11 1.30 -20.41
N THR A 102 -3.77 0.04 -20.12
CA THR A 102 -3.18 -0.36 -18.85
C THR A 102 -1.84 0.35 -18.60
N ALA A 103 -0.97 0.39 -19.62
CA ALA A 103 0.32 1.07 -19.55
C ALA A 103 0.15 2.58 -19.30
N LEU A 104 -0.80 3.22 -19.99
CA LEU A 104 -1.09 4.64 -19.80
C LEU A 104 -1.62 4.96 -18.40
N ASN A 105 -2.52 4.12 -17.86
CA ASN A 105 -3.05 4.29 -16.51
C ASN A 105 -1.94 4.14 -15.45
N ASN A 106 -1.07 3.15 -15.60
CA ASN A 106 0.10 2.97 -14.74
C ASN A 106 1.06 4.16 -14.83
N ALA A 107 1.31 4.67 -16.03
CA ALA A 107 2.14 5.84 -16.26
C ALA A 107 1.58 7.10 -15.57
N LYS A 108 0.26 7.35 -15.67
CA LYS A 108 -0.44 8.44 -14.97
C LYS A 108 -0.29 8.31 -13.44
N ALA A 109 -0.48 7.11 -12.89
CA ALA A 109 -0.33 6.85 -11.46
C ALA A 109 1.12 7.03 -10.97
N ASN A 110 2.11 6.55 -11.73
CA ASN A 110 3.52 6.72 -11.40
C ASN A 110 3.94 8.20 -11.47
N LYS A 111 3.45 8.96 -12.46
CA LYS A 111 3.66 10.40 -12.54
C LYS A 111 3.16 11.09 -11.26
N GLN A 112 1.96 10.76 -10.79
CA GLN A 112 1.42 11.33 -9.55
C GLN A 112 2.30 11.02 -8.32
N LYS A 113 2.88 9.81 -8.22
CA LYS A 113 3.81 9.46 -7.13
C LYS A 113 5.11 10.25 -7.19
N ILE A 114 5.60 10.54 -8.38
CA ILE A 114 6.82 11.34 -8.59
C ILE A 114 6.57 12.82 -8.29
N ASP A 115 5.39 13.33 -8.66
CA ASP A 115 5.02 14.73 -8.41
C ASP A 115 4.67 15.00 -6.96
N ASN A 116 4.08 14.02 -6.30
CA ASN A 116 3.72 14.07 -4.89
C ASN A 116 4.46 12.96 -4.15
N PRO A 117 5.80 13.08 -3.99
CA PRO A 117 6.54 12.11 -3.22
C PRO A 117 5.96 12.10 -1.82
N LYS A 118 5.54 10.92 -1.37
CA LYS A 118 5.02 10.76 -0.02
C LYS A 118 6.09 11.23 0.95
N LYS A 119 5.82 12.29 1.72
CA LYS A 119 6.75 12.83 2.69
C LYS A 119 7.07 11.71 3.69
N ASN A 120 8.33 11.31 3.75
CA ASN A 120 8.78 10.41 4.80
C ASN A 120 8.81 11.20 6.11
N VAL A 121 7.90 10.88 7.02
CA VAL A 121 7.83 11.51 8.35
C VAL A 121 8.81 10.80 9.26
N ASP A 122 9.74 11.55 9.85
CA ASP A 122 10.67 11.01 10.83
C ASP A 122 9.93 10.71 12.15
N LYS A 123 10.02 9.45 12.59
CA LYS A 123 9.36 8.91 13.78
C LYS A 123 10.36 8.48 14.86
N SER A 124 11.65 8.72 14.65
CA SER A 124 12.73 8.29 15.53
C SER A 124 12.54 8.79 16.97
N GLN A 125 12.24 10.07 17.14
CA GLN A 125 11.99 10.68 18.45
C GLN A 125 10.78 10.07 19.17
N LEU A 126 9.70 9.78 18.44
CA LEU A 126 8.51 9.14 19.00
C LEU A 126 8.83 7.72 19.48
N ILE A 127 9.58 6.95 18.69
CA ILE A 127 10.04 5.61 19.07
C ILE A 127 10.90 5.67 20.34
N SER A 128 11.85 6.62 20.43
CA SER A 128 12.65 6.82 21.64
C SER A 128 11.78 7.14 22.86
N LYS A 129 10.75 7.98 22.72
CA LYS A 129 9.83 8.29 23.83
C LYS A 129 8.98 7.11 24.27
N ILE A 130 8.54 6.26 23.33
CA ILE A 130 7.86 4.99 23.64
C ILE A 130 8.77 4.07 24.46
N GLN A 131 10.05 3.99 24.11
CA GLN A 131 11.04 3.20 24.85
C GLN A 131 11.29 3.77 26.26
N GLU A 132 11.49 5.08 26.39
CA GLU A 132 11.63 5.75 27.70
C GLU A 132 10.42 5.48 28.61
N LEU A 133 9.20 5.57 28.07
CA LEU A 133 7.98 5.27 28.81
C LEU A 133 7.94 3.81 29.27
N GLN A 134 8.32 2.87 28.40
CA GLN A 134 8.37 1.46 28.75
C GLN A 134 9.35 1.21 29.91
N THR A 135 10.55 1.79 29.83
CA THR A 135 11.54 1.73 30.92
C THR A 135 10.98 2.30 32.23
N TYR A 136 10.30 3.44 32.17
CA TYR A 136 9.68 4.03 33.36
C TYR A 136 8.64 3.11 33.99
N ILE A 137 7.73 2.51 33.19
CA ILE A 137 6.73 1.55 33.67
C ILE A 137 7.41 0.37 34.37
N ASP A 138 8.42 -0.23 33.72
CA ASP A 138 9.05 -1.44 34.20
C ASP A 138 9.81 -1.22 35.52
N GLN A 139 10.47 -0.07 35.64
CA GLN A 139 11.30 0.26 36.81
C GLN A 139 10.50 0.86 37.98
N ASN A 140 9.42 1.59 37.72
CA ASN A 140 8.78 2.43 38.75
C ASN A 140 7.35 2.00 39.10
N LEU A 141 6.67 1.24 38.24
CA LEU A 141 5.24 0.96 38.36
C LEU A 141 4.92 -0.54 38.45
N SER A 142 5.87 -1.36 38.91
CA SER A 142 5.69 -2.82 39.03
C SER A 142 4.82 -3.22 40.22
N GLN A 143 4.71 -2.37 41.25
CA GLN A 143 3.90 -2.64 42.44
C GLN A 143 2.40 -2.43 42.17
N HIS A 144 1.56 -3.26 42.80
CA HIS A 144 0.10 -3.26 42.59
C HIS A 144 -0.57 -1.89 42.82
N GLN A 145 -0.09 -1.12 43.79
CA GLN A 145 -0.63 0.21 44.10
C GLN A 145 -0.53 1.21 42.95
N TYR A 146 0.33 0.95 41.96
CA TYR A 146 0.50 1.80 40.78
C TYR A 146 -0.27 1.30 39.55
N ASN A 147 -1.09 0.25 39.68
CA ASN A 147 -1.79 -0.37 38.54
C ASN A 147 -2.61 0.62 37.72
N SER A 148 -3.30 1.59 38.36
CA SER A 148 -4.06 2.63 37.63
C SER A 148 -3.15 3.47 36.74
N ILE A 149 -2.04 3.97 37.30
CA ILE A 149 -1.05 4.79 36.58
C ILE A 149 -0.43 3.99 35.43
N LYS A 150 -0.09 2.72 35.68
CA LYS A 150 0.45 1.82 34.67
C LYS A 150 -0.51 1.64 33.49
N GLN A 151 -1.80 1.44 33.75
CA GLN A 151 -2.79 1.27 32.68
C GLN A 151 -2.94 2.53 31.83
N GLU A 152 -2.97 3.72 32.44
CA GLU A 152 -3.00 4.98 31.71
C GLU A 152 -1.78 5.15 30.78
N LEU A 153 -0.58 4.81 31.28
CA LEU A 153 0.63 4.88 30.46
C LEU A 153 0.65 3.83 29.33
N LEU A 154 0.10 2.63 29.55
CA LEU A 154 -0.02 1.62 28.49
C LEU A 154 -1.01 2.04 27.40
N ASN A 155 -2.08 2.74 27.76
CA ASN A 155 -3.04 3.28 26.80
C ASN A 155 -2.39 4.32 25.89
N VAL A 156 -1.68 5.32 26.46
CA VAL A 156 -0.99 6.33 25.64
C VAL A 156 0.14 5.70 24.81
N LYS A 157 0.85 4.69 25.34
CA LYS A 157 1.84 3.91 24.58
C LYS A 157 1.20 3.26 23.34
N THR A 158 0.02 2.68 23.50
CA THR A 158 -0.71 2.02 22.41
C THR A 158 -1.11 3.02 21.34
N SER A 159 -1.65 4.17 21.73
CA SER A 159 -1.96 5.27 20.79
C SER A 159 -0.71 5.76 20.05
N ALA A 160 0.41 5.90 20.75
CA ALA A 160 1.67 6.31 20.15
C ALA A 160 2.21 5.27 19.16
N GLN A 161 2.12 3.98 19.49
CA GLN A 161 2.53 2.90 18.60
C GLN A 161 1.67 2.89 17.31
N ALA A 162 0.38 3.18 17.40
CA ALA A 162 -0.48 3.30 16.22
C ALA A 162 -0.01 4.42 15.26
N VAL A 163 0.50 5.55 15.80
CA VAL A 163 1.09 6.62 14.98
C VAL A 163 2.40 6.14 14.32
N VAL A 164 3.21 5.34 15.01
CA VAL A 164 4.43 4.75 14.46
C VAL A 164 4.11 3.81 13.29
N ASP A 165 3.12 2.94 13.46
CA ASP A 165 2.78 1.89 12.50
C ASP A 165 1.99 2.43 11.29
N ASN A 166 1.33 3.58 11.42
CA ASN A 166 0.57 4.19 10.34
C ASN A 166 1.48 4.86 9.29
N SER A 167 1.53 4.30 8.08
CA SER A 167 2.33 4.84 6.97
C SER A 167 1.83 6.20 6.44
N GLU A 168 0.61 6.62 6.79
CA GLU A 168 0.01 7.91 6.41
C GLU A 168 0.12 8.97 7.52
N SER A 169 0.76 8.66 8.66
CA SER A 169 0.97 9.64 9.73
C SER A 169 1.72 10.87 9.23
N THR A 170 1.24 12.04 9.65
CA THR A 170 1.86 13.35 9.36
C THR A 170 2.80 13.77 10.47
N ASP A 171 3.63 14.81 10.24
CA ASP A 171 4.46 15.39 11.30
C ASP A 171 3.61 15.87 12.48
N ALA A 172 2.42 16.44 12.22
CA ALA A 172 1.51 16.88 13.26
C ALA A 172 1.06 15.71 14.16
N ASN A 173 0.74 14.55 13.57
CA ASN A 173 0.41 13.36 14.36
C ASN A 173 1.58 12.90 15.24
N VAL A 174 2.81 12.96 14.71
CA VAL A 174 4.02 12.60 15.46
C VAL A 174 4.27 13.58 16.61
N THR A 175 4.23 14.89 16.35
CA THR A 175 4.41 15.93 17.36
C THR A 175 3.35 15.84 18.47
N GLU A 176 2.08 15.68 18.11
CA GLU A 176 0.99 15.52 19.08
C GLU A 176 1.19 14.29 19.96
N SER A 177 1.59 13.16 19.37
CA SER A 177 1.89 11.93 20.09
C SER A 177 3.07 12.07 21.06
N ILE A 178 4.15 12.75 20.65
CA ILE A 178 5.29 13.06 21.52
C ILE A 178 4.86 13.94 22.71
N ASN A 179 4.05 14.96 22.46
CA ASN A 179 3.55 15.86 23.50
C ASN A 179 2.64 15.12 24.48
N SER A 180 1.76 14.25 23.98
CA SER A 180 0.87 13.41 24.78
C SER A 180 1.67 12.46 25.69
N LEU A 181 2.64 11.72 25.13
CA LEU A 181 3.54 10.86 25.90
C LEU A 181 4.28 11.65 26.98
N THR A 182 4.87 12.79 26.60
CA THR A 182 5.64 13.63 27.53
C THR A 182 4.78 14.10 28.70
N THR A 183 3.58 14.61 28.41
CA THR A 183 2.64 15.08 29.44
C THR A 183 2.22 13.94 30.35
N LYS A 184 1.82 12.79 29.79
CA LYS A 184 1.36 11.64 30.56
C LYS A 184 2.44 11.04 31.45
N ILE A 185 3.70 11.02 30.99
CA ILE A 185 4.83 10.60 31.84
C ILE A 185 5.00 11.54 33.03
N GLN A 186 4.88 12.86 32.84
CA GLN A 186 5.00 13.81 33.95
C GLN A 186 3.84 13.68 34.94
N GLU A 187 2.61 13.55 34.45
CA GLU A 187 1.44 13.29 35.29
C GLU A 187 1.61 11.99 36.09
N ALA A 188 2.09 10.92 35.46
CA ALA A 188 2.34 9.64 36.12
C ALA A 188 3.38 9.75 37.24
N LYS A 189 4.45 10.55 37.06
CA LYS A 189 5.44 10.82 38.12
C LYS A 189 4.80 11.50 39.32
N VAL A 190 3.97 12.52 39.10
CA VAL A 190 3.25 13.23 40.16
C VAL A 190 2.27 12.30 40.88
N SER A 191 1.46 11.55 40.12
CA SER A 191 0.50 10.59 40.68
C SER A 191 1.19 9.49 41.49
N LYS A 192 2.36 9.02 41.05
CA LYS A 192 3.14 8.04 41.81
C LYS A 192 3.59 8.63 43.16
N SER A 193 4.17 9.82 43.17
CA SER A 193 4.57 10.49 44.41
C SER A 193 3.40 10.71 45.37
N LYS A 194 2.21 11.01 44.85
CA LYS A 194 1.00 11.12 45.67
C LYS A 194 0.63 9.79 46.33
N VAL A 195 0.62 8.69 45.57
CA VAL A 195 0.36 7.34 46.11
C VAL A 195 1.39 6.96 47.18
N ASP A 196 2.66 7.27 46.96
CA ASP A 196 3.73 7.01 47.94
C ASP A 196 3.46 7.74 49.26
N LEU A 197 3.10 9.02 49.21
CA LEU A 197 2.77 9.83 50.39
C LEU A 197 1.54 9.31 51.14
N GLU A 198 0.47 8.93 50.42
CA GLU A 198 -0.75 8.38 51.03
C GLU A 198 -0.47 7.06 51.80
N ASN A 199 0.41 6.22 51.25
CA ASN A 199 0.83 4.99 51.92
C ASN A 199 1.62 5.27 53.20
N GLU A 200 2.56 6.21 53.18
CA GLU A 200 3.33 6.57 54.37
C GLU A 200 2.45 7.21 55.46
N ILE A 201 1.48 8.06 55.09
CA ILE A 201 0.48 8.60 56.03
C ILE A 201 -0.33 7.47 56.67
N THR A 202 -0.76 6.48 55.87
CA THR A 202 -1.51 5.32 56.37
C THR A 202 -0.68 4.50 57.37
N LYS A 203 0.59 4.24 57.07
CA LYS A 203 1.52 3.57 58.00
C LYS A 203 1.70 4.37 59.29
N ALA A 204 1.90 5.68 59.20
CA ALA A 204 2.04 6.53 60.39
C ALA A 204 0.78 6.48 61.28
N ASN A 205 -0.41 6.57 60.69
CA ASN A 205 -1.68 6.53 61.43
C ASN A 205 -1.91 5.19 62.13
N THR A 206 -1.58 4.08 61.48
CA THR A 206 -1.69 2.75 62.09
C THR A 206 -0.74 2.61 63.28
N LEU A 207 0.50 3.08 63.17
CA LEU A 207 1.47 3.08 64.28
C LEU A 207 0.99 3.90 65.48
N ILE A 208 0.48 5.12 65.25
CA ILE A 208 -0.08 5.98 66.31
C ILE A 208 -1.25 5.26 67.02
N HIS A 209 -2.14 4.61 66.25
CA HIS A 209 -3.26 3.87 66.83
C HIS A 209 -2.79 2.71 67.73
N TYR A 210 -1.77 1.96 67.30
CA TYR A 210 -1.19 0.89 68.14
C TYR A 210 -0.54 1.42 69.41
N GLN A 211 0.20 2.52 69.34
CA GLN A 211 0.82 3.14 70.51
C GLN A 211 -0.23 3.58 71.53
N ASN A 212 -1.28 4.28 71.10
CA ASN A 212 -2.35 4.73 71.97
C ASN A 212 -3.08 3.57 72.65
N LYS A 213 -3.30 2.45 71.94
CA LYS A 213 -3.92 1.25 72.52
C LYS A 213 -3.06 0.57 73.59
N ASN A 214 -1.74 0.67 73.47
CA ASN A 214 -0.80 0.04 74.42
C ASN A 214 -0.54 0.92 75.65
N ILE A 215 -0.71 2.25 75.56
CA ILE A 215 -0.58 3.17 76.70
C ILE A 215 -1.80 3.09 77.65
N LEU A 216 -2.96 2.68 77.14
CA LEU A 216 -4.22 2.58 77.89
C LEU A 216 -4.45 1.23 78.58
N LYS A 217 -3.48 0.32 78.56
CA LYS A 217 -3.53 -1.00 79.20
C LYS A 217 -2.54 -1.08 80.35
#